data_AF-G4WVR5-F1
#
_entry.id   AF-G4WVR5-F1
#
_cell.length_a   1.000
_cell.length_b   1.000
_cell.length_c   1.000
_cell.angle_alpha   90.00
_cell.angle_beta   90.00
_cell.angle_gamma   90.00
#
_symmetry.space_group_name_H-M   'P 1'
#
loop_
_entity.id
_entity.type
_entity.pdbx_description
1 polymer ?
#
loop_
_entity_poly.entity_id
_entity_poly.type
_entity_poly.pdbx_seq_one_letter_code
_entity_poly.pdbx_strand_id
1 'polypeptide(L)'
;MKMKIGRNDPCPCGSGRKFKLCCLARQDDAQSLPQVHSDNIFEDEPDAGAFVRALADAVASGELSLKVQDALPELLAARVGTLLDLLDRLIEVSADTTVAGAQELSEACLQLLQIQLMNMRFLTDRDLASAQRLLQQFEERLIRAIREDKLGSETIVLISSAMFRAGVEPGPQLVAVCKELFERQPAVAIDNCDLNALLQQALQDSSGDPFDLYEMMSSAVHIGDSPLRAAAAQMMLESQDALIRDAAALAVLDPNVLVRKETALALLRRCDRLTPTTLRRMILVQHWLPEDERELVQLIIDGARKSGVKCEQWPLGRQSLRSTAPDLMEPERRPT
;
A
#
# COMPACT_ATOMS: atom_id res chain seq x y z
N MET A 1 -11.29 12.47 29.52
CA MET A 1 -11.88 11.23 30.10
C MET A 1 -11.86 10.13 29.05
N LYS A 2 -11.12 9.03 29.23
CA LYS A 2 -11.22 7.86 28.33
C LYS A 2 -12.56 7.17 28.58
N MET A 3 -13.49 7.26 27.64
CA MET A 3 -14.73 6.47 27.70
C MET A 3 -14.37 4.98 27.66
N LYS A 4 -14.72 4.24 28.71
CA LYS A 4 -14.57 2.78 28.76
C LYS A 4 -15.73 2.16 27.99
N ILE A 5 -15.47 1.67 26.78
CA ILE A 5 -16.43 0.87 26.01
C ILE A 5 -16.60 -0.48 26.69
N GLY A 6 -17.85 -0.88 26.95
CA GLY A 6 -18.19 -2.18 27.50
C GLY A 6 -17.98 -3.30 26.49
N ARG A 7 -17.52 -4.47 26.95
CA ARG A 7 -17.23 -5.64 26.08
C ARG A 7 -18.43 -6.10 25.23
N ASN A 8 -19.66 -5.86 25.68
CA ASN A 8 -20.87 -6.24 24.94
C ASN A 8 -21.48 -5.08 24.13
N ASP A 9 -20.92 -3.88 24.21
CA ASP A 9 -21.44 -2.71 23.50
C ASP A 9 -21.21 -2.85 21.98
N PRO A 10 -21.98 -2.14 21.14
CA PRO A 10 -21.71 -2.07 19.71
C PRO A 10 -20.28 -1.61 19.45
N CYS A 11 -19.58 -2.33 18.57
CA CYS A 11 -18.19 -2.02 18.27
C CYS A 11 -18.06 -0.64 17.60
N PRO A 12 -17.15 0.24 18.07
CA PRO A 12 -17.01 1.61 17.54
C PRO A 12 -16.50 1.67 16.09
N CYS A 13 -15.99 0.56 15.55
CA CYS A 13 -15.57 0.47 14.16
C CYS A 13 -16.75 0.39 13.16
N GLY A 14 -18.00 0.47 13.63
CA GLY A 14 -19.20 0.45 12.77
C GLY A 14 -19.60 -0.93 12.26
N SER A 15 -19.03 -2.02 12.78
CA SER A 15 -19.31 -3.39 12.30
C SER A 15 -20.68 -3.94 12.71
N GLY A 16 -21.39 -3.27 13.63
CA GLY A 16 -22.64 -3.76 14.21
C GLY A 16 -22.49 -4.96 15.16
N ARG A 17 -21.28 -5.51 15.33
CA ARG A 17 -20.99 -6.64 16.25
C ARG A 17 -20.70 -6.14 17.66
N LYS A 18 -20.82 -7.01 18.66
CA LYS A 18 -20.36 -6.74 20.05
C LYS A 18 -18.84 -6.49 20.04
N PHE A 19 -18.36 -5.50 20.81
CA PHE A 19 -16.94 -5.11 20.87
C PHE A 19 -16.02 -6.31 21.12
N LYS A 20 -16.42 -7.24 22.02
CA LYS A 20 -15.68 -8.48 22.31
C LYS A 20 -15.52 -9.45 21.14
N LEU A 21 -16.43 -9.45 20.18
CA LEU A 21 -16.43 -10.34 19.01
C LEU A 21 -15.87 -9.65 17.75
N CYS A 22 -15.31 -8.46 17.91
CA CYS A 22 -14.84 -7.63 16.81
C CYS A 22 -13.47 -7.06 17.13
N CYS A 23 -13.36 -5.76 17.44
CA CYS A 23 -12.08 -5.12 17.67
C CYS A 23 -11.30 -5.69 18.85
N LEU A 24 -11.98 -6.17 19.91
CA LEU A 24 -11.28 -6.78 21.04
C LEU A 24 -10.73 -8.17 20.69
N ALA A 25 -11.52 -9.03 20.03
CA ALA A 25 -11.03 -10.32 19.55
C ALA A 25 -9.85 -10.16 18.59
N ARG A 26 -9.89 -9.15 17.70
CA ARG A 26 -8.76 -8.80 16.83
C ARG A 26 -7.52 -8.33 17.59
N GLN A 27 -7.68 -7.68 18.74
CA GLN A 27 -6.56 -7.31 19.61
C GLN A 27 -5.98 -8.55 20.31
N ASP A 28 -6.84 -9.47 20.73
CA ASP A 28 -6.42 -10.75 21.32
C ASP A 28 -5.70 -11.64 20.27
N ASP A 29 -6.16 -11.63 19.02
CA ASP A 29 -5.50 -12.32 17.89
C ASP A 29 -4.17 -11.64 17.49
N ALA A 30 -4.10 -10.32 17.54
CA ALA A 30 -2.84 -9.59 17.34
C ALA A 30 -1.83 -9.83 18.47
N GLN A 31 -2.29 -10.27 19.66
CA GLN A 31 -1.44 -10.68 20.77
C GLN A 31 -1.02 -12.17 20.71
N SER A 32 -1.69 -13.00 19.90
CA SER A 32 -1.37 -14.42 19.70
C SER A 32 -0.50 -14.71 18.48
N LEU A 33 -0.27 -13.71 17.61
CA LEU A 33 0.87 -13.70 16.69
C LEU A 33 2.17 -13.80 17.50
N PRO A 34 3.22 -14.52 17.01
CA PRO A 34 4.50 -14.57 17.69
C PRO A 34 4.93 -13.14 17.98
N GLN A 35 4.98 -12.80 19.27
CA GLN A 35 5.45 -11.49 19.67
C GLN A 35 6.91 -11.44 19.23
N VAL A 36 7.17 -10.66 18.18
CA VAL A 36 8.53 -10.29 17.77
C VAL A 36 9.07 -9.37 18.87
N HIS A 37 9.35 -9.97 20.03
CA HIS A 37 10.03 -9.38 21.16
C HIS A 37 11.48 -9.81 21.07
N SER A 38 12.30 -8.98 20.44
CA SER A 38 13.65 -8.68 20.91
C SER A 38 14.29 -7.73 19.92
N ASP A 39 15.16 -6.86 20.41
CA ASP A 39 16.05 -6.04 19.59
C ASP A 39 17.10 -6.86 18.80
N ASN A 40 16.99 -8.20 18.82
CA ASN A 40 17.95 -9.19 18.30
C ASN A 40 17.46 -9.96 17.04
N ILE A 41 16.51 -9.43 16.26
CA ILE A 41 15.98 -10.07 15.02
C ILE A 41 17.05 -10.15 13.88
N PHE A 42 18.31 -9.80 14.16
CA PHE A 42 19.38 -9.59 13.18
C PHE A 42 20.61 -10.47 13.42
N GLU A 43 20.49 -11.52 14.24
CA GLU A 43 21.53 -12.57 14.19
C GLU A 43 21.49 -13.19 12.79
N ASP A 44 22.65 -13.26 12.11
CA ASP A 44 22.83 -13.90 10.81
C ASP A 44 22.07 -15.24 10.83
N GLU A 45 20.89 -15.29 10.21
CA GLU A 45 20.17 -16.55 10.07
C GLU A 45 21.05 -17.43 9.20
N PRO A 46 21.60 -18.54 9.75
CA PRO A 46 22.36 -19.46 8.91
C PRO A 46 21.45 -19.89 7.77
N ASP A 47 21.97 -19.80 6.55
CA ASP A 47 21.29 -20.17 5.30
C ASP A 47 20.21 -19.20 4.78
N ALA A 48 20.09 -17.96 5.28
CA ALA A 48 19.14 -16.96 4.77
C ALA A 48 19.21 -16.78 3.24
N GLY A 49 20.43 -16.62 2.70
CA GLY A 49 20.64 -16.52 1.25
C GLY A 49 20.30 -17.80 0.48
N ALA A 50 20.48 -18.99 1.08
CA ALA A 50 20.07 -20.25 0.44
C ALA A 50 18.55 -20.41 0.43
N PHE A 51 17.88 -20.00 1.51
CA PHE A 51 16.44 -19.92 1.58
C PHE A 51 15.86 -18.97 0.54
N VAL A 52 16.41 -17.76 0.40
CA VAL A 52 15.98 -16.78 -0.61
C VAL A 52 16.13 -17.34 -2.02
N ARG A 53 17.26 -17.97 -2.34
CA ARG A 53 17.45 -18.61 -3.66
C ARG A 53 16.39 -19.67 -3.93
N ALA A 54 16.22 -20.63 -3.02
CA ALA A 54 15.24 -21.69 -3.19
C ALA A 54 13.79 -21.16 -3.30
N LEU A 55 13.47 -20.12 -2.54
CA LEU A 55 12.15 -19.50 -2.59
C LEU A 55 11.92 -18.73 -3.89
N ALA A 56 12.88 -17.93 -4.33
CA ALA A 56 12.80 -17.20 -5.60
C ALA A 56 12.68 -18.16 -6.78
N ASP A 57 13.45 -19.25 -6.80
CA ASP A 57 13.38 -20.28 -7.84
C ASP A 57 11.98 -20.95 -7.86
N ALA A 58 11.41 -21.25 -6.69
CA ALA A 58 10.08 -21.86 -6.57
C ALA A 58 8.93 -20.91 -6.98
N VAL A 59 9.09 -19.60 -6.76
CA VAL A 59 8.16 -18.58 -7.27
C VAL A 59 8.30 -18.45 -8.78
N ALA A 60 9.53 -18.33 -9.28
CA ALA A 60 9.82 -18.17 -10.71
C ALA A 60 9.35 -19.38 -11.54
N SER A 61 9.47 -20.60 -11.01
CA SER A 61 9.00 -21.81 -11.69
C SER A 61 7.47 -21.97 -11.68
N GLY A 62 6.76 -21.20 -10.85
CA GLY A 62 5.32 -21.35 -10.64
C GLY A 62 4.93 -22.66 -9.93
N GLU A 63 5.89 -23.39 -9.34
CA GLU A 63 5.67 -24.69 -8.71
C GLU A 63 5.09 -24.59 -7.28
N LEU A 64 5.02 -23.39 -6.72
CA LEU A 64 4.44 -23.17 -5.41
C LEU A 64 2.95 -23.52 -5.37
N SER A 65 2.58 -24.42 -4.47
CA SER A 65 1.16 -24.68 -4.19
C SER A 65 0.47 -23.43 -3.65
N LEU A 66 -0.82 -23.26 -3.94
CA LEU A 66 -1.63 -22.13 -3.44
C LEU A 66 -1.51 -21.91 -1.93
N LYS A 67 -1.47 -23.01 -1.15
CA LYS A 67 -1.30 -22.94 0.31
C LYS A 67 -0.01 -22.27 0.74
N VAL A 68 1.08 -22.50 0.00
CA VAL A 68 2.37 -21.88 0.32
C VAL A 68 2.38 -20.44 -0.17
N GLN A 69 1.77 -20.15 -1.33
CA GLN A 69 1.60 -18.77 -1.82
C GLN A 69 0.86 -17.90 -0.80
N ASP A 70 -0.25 -18.40 -0.24
CA ASP A 70 -1.04 -17.72 0.79
C ASP A 70 -0.24 -17.51 2.09
N ALA A 71 0.71 -18.40 2.39
CA ALA A 71 1.54 -18.34 3.59
C ALA A 71 2.84 -17.54 3.41
N LEU A 72 3.17 -17.07 2.20
CA LEU A 72 4.41 -16.33 1.94
C LEU A 72 4.60 -15.11 2.86
N PRO A 73 3.58 -14.28 3.13
CA PRO A 73 3.75 -13.13 4.02
C PRO A 73 4.19 -13.53 5.43
N GLU A 74 3.60 -14.59 5.99
CA GLU A 74 3.92 -15.09 7.34
C GLU A 74 5.32 -15.73 7.40
N LEU A 75 5.67 -16.53 6.38
CA LEU A 75 6.98 -17.15 6.26
C LEU A 75 8.10 -16.11 6.19
N LEU A 76 7.88 -15.06 5.40
CA LEU A 76 8.81 -13.95 5.26
C LEU A 76 8.85 -13.08 6.52
N ALA A 77 7.72 -12.84 7.17
CA ALA A 77 7.66 -12.06 8.42
C ALA A 77 8.45 -12.72 9.56
N ALA A 78 8.56 -14.05 9.56
CA ALA A 78 9.41 -14.78 10.51
C ALA A 78 10.91 -14.59 10.25
N ARG A 79 11.30 -14.10 9.05
CA ARG A 79 12.68 -13.99 8.56
C ARG A 79 12.96 -12.64 7.92
N VAL A 80 12.67 -11.55 8.63
CA VAL A 80 12.74 -10.18 8.07
C VAL A 80 14.13 -9.80 7.55
N GLY A 81 15.20 -10.43 8.05
CA GLY A 81 16.58 -10.25 7.55
C GLY A 81 16.75 -10.59 6.06
N THR A 82 15.90 -11.47 5.52
CA THR A 82 15.92 -11.86 4.10
C THR A 82 15.61 -10.71 3.13
N LEU A 83 15.16 -9.54 3.63
CA LEU A 83 15.03 -8.33 2.82
C LEU A 83 16.33 -8.00 2.07
N LEU A 84 17.47 -8.09 2.75
CA LEU A 84 18.76 -7.74 2.14
C LEU A 84 19.24 -8.82 1.17
N ASP A 85 19.03 -10.09 1.51
CA ASP A 85 19.33 -11.22 0.62
C ASP A 85 18.48 -11.19 -0.66
N LEU A 86 17.21 -10.80 -0.57
CA LEU A 86 16.32 -10.60 -1.72
C LEU A 86 16.83 -9.50 -2.64
N LEU A 87 17.29 -8.37 -2.07
CA LEU A 87 17.90 -7.29 -2.85
C LEU A 87 19.20 -7.77 -3.51
N ASP A 88 20.07 -8.45 -2.77
CA ASP A 88 21.34 -8.98 -3.31
C ASP A 88 21.07 -9.95 -4.47
N ARG A 89 20.07 -10.83 -4.34
CA ARG A 89 19.67 -11.75 -5.41
C ARG A 89 19.12 -11.02 -6.63
N LEU A 90 18.30 -9.99 -6.45
CA LEU A 90 17.80 -9.18 -7.56
C LEU A 90 18.94 -8.45 -8.28
N ILE A 91 19.92 -7.91 -7.56
CA ILE A 91 21.12 -7.28 -8.12
C ILE A 91 21.93 -8.30 -8.93
N GLU A 92 22.12 -9.51 -8.40
CA GLU A 92 22.83 -10.60 -9.08
C GLU A 92 22.16 -10.94 -10.42
N VAL A 93 20.85 -11.16 -10.42
CA VAL A 93 20.08 -11.50 -11.63
C VAL A 93 20.03 -10.33 -12.62
N SER A 94 19.97 -9.09 -12.13
CA SER A 94 19.98 -7.89 -12.99
C SER A 94 21.32 -7.65 -13.67
N ALA A 95 22.43 -8.05 -13.03
CA ALA A 95 23.78 -7.88 -13.57
C ALA A 95 24.14 -8.96 -14.61
N ASP A 96 23.53 -10.14 -14.55
CA ASP A 96 23.76 -11.25 -15.48
C ASP A 96 22.46 -11.79 -16.09
N THR A 97 22.06 -11.17 -17.21
CA THR A 97 20.87 -11.57 -17.97
C THR A 97 21.04 -12.87 -18.75
N THR A 98 22.23 -13.51 -18.71
CA THR A 98 22.47 -14.80 -19.38
C THR A 98 21.96 -15.99 -18.57
N VAL A 99 21.57 -15.76 -17.31
CA VAL A 99 20.97 -16.78 -16.45
C VAL A 99 19.64 -17.24 -17.06
N ALA A 100 19.46 -18.56 -17.17
CA ALA A 100 18.20 -19.13 -17.64
C ALA A 100 17.05 -18.75 -16.68
N GLY A 101 15.98 -18.16 -17.24
CA GLY A 101 14.87 -17.67 -16.44
C GLY A 101 15.16 -16.36 -15.67
N ALA A 102 16.15 -15.55 -16.10
CA ALA A 102 16.51 -14.31 -15.42
C ALA A 102 15.33 -13.33 -15.27
N GLN A 103 14.42 -13.29 -16.25
CA GLN A 103 13.24 -12.44 -16.17
C GLN A 103 12.28 -12.93 -15.08
N GLU A 104 11.92 -14.22 -15.10
CA GLU A 104 11.04 -14.85 -14.12
C GLU A 104 11.63 -14.77 -12.70
N LEU A 105 12.94 -14.93 -12.57
CA LEU A 105 13.65 -14.75 -11.30
C LEU A 105 13.63 -13.30 -10.82
N SER A 106 13.77 -12.33 -11.72
CA SER A 106 13.67 -10.91 -11.37
C SER A 106 12.28 -10.55 -10.88
N GLU A 107 11.25 -11.01 -11.58
CA GLU A 107 9.83 -10.84 -11.21
C GLU A 107 9.53 -11.49 -9.85
N ALA A 108 10.01 -12.72 -9.63
CA ALA A 108 9.89 -13.43 -8.36
C ALA A 108 10.58 -12.67 -7.22
N CYS A 109 11.80 -12.18 -7.43
CA CYS A 109 12.53 -11.40 -6.42
C CYS A 109 11.80 -10.09 -6.09
N LEU A 110 11.28 -9.39 -7.09
CA LEU A 110 10.49 -8.16 -6.90
C LEU A 110 9.21 -8.41 -6.11
N GLN A 111 8.49 -9.50 -6.40
CA GLN A 111 7.30 -9.89 -5.65
C GLN A 111 7.62 -10.18 -4.18
N LEU A 112 8.64 -11.00 -3.92
CA LEU A 112 9.06 -11.35 -2.56
C LEU A 112 9.59 -10.12 -1.80
N LEU A 113 10.31 -9.22 -2.50
CA LEU A 113 10.78 -7.96 -1.95
C LEU A 113 9.62 -7.05 -1.55
N GLN A 114 8.58 -6.93 -2.39
CA GLN A 114 7.37 -6.16 -2.04
C GLN A 114 6.70 -6.70 -0.78
N ILE A 115 6.57 -8.03 -0.65
CA ILE A 115 6.01 -8.68 0.54
C ILE A 115 6.85 -8.34 1.78
N GLN A 116 8.18 -8.44 1.68
CA GLN A 116 9.04 -8.10 2.82
C GLN A 116 9.00 -6.63 3.18
N LEU A 117 8.98 -5.72 2.21
CA LEU A 117 8.83 -4.29 2.48
C LEU A 117 7.50 -4.00 3.20
N MET A 118 6.42 -4.72 2.88
CA MET A 118 5.15 -4.62 3.62
C MET A 118 5.28 -5.13 5.06
N ASN A 119 6.01 -6.21 5.30
CA ASN A 119 6.34 -6.67 6.66
C ASN A 119 7.18 -5.63 7.43
N MET A 120 8.14 -4.99 6.75
CA MET A 120 8.97 -3.94 7.33
C MET A 120 8.15 -2.70 7.70
N ARG A 121 7.20 -2.29 6.87
CA ARG A 121 6.26 -1.22 7.22
C ARG A 121 5.52 -1.54 8.52
N PHE A 122 4.97 -2.75 8.64
CA PHE A 122 4.26 -3.15 9.86
C PHE A 122 5.15 -3.08 11.11
N LEU A 123 6.43 -3.44 11.01
CA LEU A 123 7.38 -3.38 12.12
C LEU A 123 7.83 -1.95 12.45
N THR A 124 7.99 -1.10 11.44
CA THR A 124 8.38 0.30 11.63
C THR A 124 7.24 1.14 12.20
N ASP A 125 5.98 0.87 11.83
CA ASP A 125 4.79 1.47 12.44
C ASP A 125 4.67 1.18 13.96
N ARG A 126 5.41 0.19 14.46
CA ARG A 126 5.51 -0.18 15.89
C ARG A 126 6.76 0.39 16.57
N ASP A 127 7.45 1.33 15.92
CA ASP A 127 8.66 2.00 16.40
C ASP A 127 9.81 1.03 16.76
N LEU A 128 9.92 -0.10 16.06
CA LEU A 128 11.05 -1.02 16.23
C LEU A 128 12.29 -0.43 15.55
N ALA A 129 13.21 0.10 16.36
CA ALA A 129 14.49 0.68 15.90
C ALA A 129 15.33 -0.29 15.04
N SER A 130 15.17 -1.58 15.29
CA SER A 130 15.84 -2.64 14.58
C SER A 130 15.31 -2.78 13.13
N ALA A 131 14.00 -2.63 12.92
CA ALA A 131 13.40 -2.58 11.59
C ALA A 131 13.81 -1.33 10.79
N GLN A 132 13.90 -0.17 11.45
CA GLN A 132 14.41 1.07 10.84
C GLN A 132 15.86 0.90 10.36
N ARG A 133 16.72 0.27 11.16
CA ARG A 133 18.11 -0.04 10.76
C ARG A 133 18.18 -0.94 9.53
N LEU A 134 17.30 -1.94 9.41
CA LEU A 134 17.29 -2.81 8.24
C LEU A 134 16.84 -2.09 6.97
N LEU A 135 15.81 -1.24 7.05
CA LEU A 135 15.40 -0.39 5.92
C LEU A 135 16.52 0.56 5.51
N GLN A 136 17.24 1.14 6.47
CA GLN A 136 18.41 1.97 6.18
C GLN A 136 19.50 1.18 5.44
N GLN A 137 19.82 -0.04 5.89
CA GLN A 137 20.79 -0.91 5.22
C GLN A 137 20.33 -1.31 3.81
N PHE A 138 19.03 -1.55 3.63
CA PHE A 138 18.42 -1.82 2.33
C PHE A 138 18.64 -0.64 1.37
N GLU A 139 18.36 0.59 1.81
CA GLU A 139 18.59 1.79 1.00
C GLU A 139 20.07 2.02 0.69
N GLU A 140 20.96 1.84 1.67
CA GLU A 140 22.41 1.98 1.47
C GLU A 140 22.93 0.99 0.42
N ARG A 141 22.45 -0.27 0.44
CA ARG A 141 22.79 -1.28 -0.58
C ARG A 141 22.22 -0.93 -1.94
N LEU A 142 20.97 -0.47 -2.00
CA LEU A 142 20.32 -0.05 -3.24
C LEU A 142 21.06 1.14 -3.88
N ILE A 143 21.37 2.19 -3.11
CA ILE A 143 22.15 3.35 -3.56
C ILE A 143 23.51 2.90 -4.11
N ARG A 144 24.18 1.98 -3.41
CA ARG A 144 25.46 1.44 -3.87
C ARG A 144 25.32 0.72 -5.21
N ALA A 145 24.33 -0.15 -5.34
CA ALA A 145 24.08 -0.89 -6.58
C ALA A 145 23.76 0.04 -7.76
N ILE A 146 22.98 1.10 -7.54
CA ILE A 146 22.69 2.13 -8.54
C ILE A 146 23.97 2.86 -8.96
N ARG A 147 24.81 3.29 -8.00
CA ARG A 147 26.06 4.01 -8.29
C ARG A 147 27.11 3.13 -8.99
N GLU A 148 27.09 1.84 -8.74
CA GLU A 148 27.97 0.85 -9.37
C GLU A 148 27.42 0.33 -10.73
N ASP A 149 26.32 0.90 -11.24
CA ASP A 149 25.66 0.52 -12.50
C ASP A 149 25.27 -0.97 -12.57
N LYS A 150 24.92 -1.55 -11.42
CA LYS A 150 24.51 -2.97 -11.30
C LYS A 150 23.01 -3.17 -11.49
N LEU A 151 22.24 -2.09 -11.58
CA LEU A 151 20.81 -2.11 -11.75
C LEU A 151 20.43 -1.23 -12.95
N GLY A 152 19.72 -1.81 -13.91
CA GLY A 152 19.14 -1.04 -15.01
C GLY A 152 18.05 -0.09 -14.53
N SER A 153 17.77 0.96 -15.30
CA SER A 153 16.74 1.96 -14.97
C SER A 153 15.35 1.34 -14.80
N GLU A 154 15.01 0.32 -15.58
CA GLU A 154 13.75 -0.42 -15.46
C GLU A 154 13.63 -1.11 -14.09
N THR A 155 14.65 -1.86 -13.66
CA THR A 155 14.67 -2.51 -12.34
C THR A 155 14.58 -1.49 -11.20
N ILE A 156 15.24 -0.33 -11.33
CA ILE A 156 15.13 0.75 -10.34
C ILE A 156 13.68 1.25 -10.23
N VAL A 157 12.97 1.41 -11.35
CA VAL A 157 11.53 1.78 -11.36
C VAL A 157 10.67 0.68 -10.75
N LEU A 158 10.98 -0.60 -10.97
CA LEU A 158 10.21 -1.70 -10.39
C LEU A 158 10.41 -1.82 -8.88
N ILE A 159 11.65 -1.68 -8.38
CA ILE A 159 11.93 -1.56 -6.94
C ILE A 159 11.20 -0.34 -6.38
N SER A 160 11.14 0.74 -7.17
CA SER A 160 10.45 1.96 -6.79
C SER A 160 8.96 1.76 -6.55
N SER A 161 8.31 1.08 -7.49
CA SER A 161 6.93 0.66 -7.37
C SER A 161 6.72 -0.28 -6.17
N ALA A 162 7.62 -1.23 -5.93
CA ALA A 162 7.52 -2.16 -4.80
C ALA A 162 7.55 -1.44 -3.44
N MET A 163 8.44 -0.47 -3.24
CA MET A 163 8.47 0.36 -2.03
C MET A 163 7.18 1.16 -1.85
N PHE A 164 6.69 1.79 -2.93
CA PHE A 164 5.45 2.55 -2.89
C PHE A 164 4.24 1.68 -2.53
N ARG A 165 4.08 0.51 -3.17
CA ARG A 165 2.98 -0.44 -2.90
C ARG A 165 3.03 -1.02 -1.50
N ALA A 166 4.24 -1.24 -0.97
CA ALA A 166 4.42 -1.61 0.43
C ALA A 166 4.07 -0.45 1.39
N GLY A 167 4.05 0.79 0.90
CA GLY A 167 3.91 2.00 1.70
C GLY A 167 5.15 2.34 2.52
N VAL A 168 6.33 1.93 2.03
CA VAL A 168 7.63 2.29 2.59
C VAL A 168 8.12 3.52 1.84
N GLU A 169 8.31 4.63 2.56
CA GLU A 169 8.81 5.87 1.97
C GLU A 169 10.35 5.82 1.87
N PRO A 170 10.94 6.11 0.70
CA PRO A 170 12.39 6.14 0.54
C PRO A 170 13.00 7.33 1.27
N GLY A 171 14.18 7.13 1.86
CA GLY A 171 14.98 8.18 2.48
C GLY A 171 15.51 9.20 1.47
N PRO A 172 15.88 10.41 1.96
CA PRO A 172 16.25 11.54 1.10
C PRO A 172 17.48 11.28 0.22
N GLN A 173 18.40 10.42 0.66
CA GLN A 173 19.59 10.08 -0.11
C GLN A 173 19.26 9.21 -1.34
N LEU A 174 18.37 8.24 -1.18
CA LEU A 174 17.92 7.39 -2.28
C LEU A 174 17.15 8.22 -3.31
N VAL A 175 16.26 9.09 -2.84
CA VAL A 175 15.51 10.03 -3.72
C VAL A 175 16.46 10.89 -4.55
N ALA A 176 17.49 11.47 -3.93
CA ALA A 176 18.47 12.29 -4.64
C ALA A 176 19.23 11.50 -5.72
N VAL A 177 19.67 10.27 -5.41
CA VAL A 177 20.39 9.41 -6.35
C VAL A 177 19.51 9.00 -7.53
N CYS A 178 18.25 8.62 -7.27
CA CYS A 178 17.31 8.31 -8.35
C CYS A 178 17.07 9.54 -9.24
N LYS A 179 16.86 10.71 -8.65
CA LYS A 179 16.65 11.96 -9.40
C LYS A 179 17.84 12.28 -10.33
N GLU A 180 19.06 12.21 -9.82
CA GLU A 180 20.28 12.41 -10.64
C GLU A 180 20.38 11.41 -11.80
N LEU A 181 19.98 10.16 -11.58
CA LEU A 181 20.04 9.12 -12.61
C LEU A 181 19.06 9.39 -13.75
N PHE A 182 17.83 9.77 -13.42
CA PHE A 182 16.82 10.11 -14.43
C PHE A 182 17.17 11.42 -15.16
N GLU A 183 17.72 12.43 -14.47
CA GLU A 183 18.17 13.70 -15.07
C GLU A 183 19.33 13.54 -16.07
N ARG A 184 20.16 12.50 -15.94
CA ARG A 184 21.31 12.24 -16.83
C ARG A 184 20.96 11.54 -18.14
N GLN A 185 19.76 10.99 -18.27
CA GLN A 185 19.29 10.45 -19.56
C GLN A 185 18.98 11.61 -20.52
N PRO A 186 19.27 11.49 -21.83
CA PRO A 186 19.08 12.58 -22.78
C PRO A 186 17.64 13.06 -22.70
N ALA A 187 17.51 14.34 -22.35
CA ALA A 187 16.26 15.02 -22.09
C ALA A 187 15.26 14.85 -23.25
N VAL A 188 14.36 13.88 -23.11
CA VAL A 188 12.95 14.26 -23.16
C VAL A 188 12.77 15.08 -21.90
N ALA A 189 12.74 16.41 -22.06
CA ALA A 189 12.80 17.40 -20.99
C ALA A 189 12.13 16.95 -19.68
N ILE A 190 12.91 16.68 -18.64
CA ILE A 190 12.44 16.58 -17.24
C ILE A 190 12.17 17.99 -16.70
N ASP A 191 11.58 18.84 -17.54
CA ASP A 191 10.94 20.11 -17.18
C ASP A 191 9.42 20.00 -17.30
N ASN A 192 8.90 18.86 -17.75
CA ASN A 192 7.55 18.39 -17.48
C ASN A 192 7.62 16.88 -17.70
N CYS A 193 7.62 16.09 -16.63
CA CYS A 193 6.90 14.83 -16.71
C CYS A 193 5.55 15.21 -17.32
N ASP A 194 5.28 14.84 -18.58
CA ASP A 194 4.01 15.20 -19.20
C ASP A 194 2.95 14.35 -18.51
N LEU A 195 2.53 14.84 -17.34
CA LEU A 195 1.56 14.20 -16.47
C LEU A 195 0.27 13.97 -17.26
N ASN A 196 -0.03 14.81 -18.26
CA ASN A 196 -1.15 14.57 -19.16
C ASN A 196 -0.85 13.38 -20.08
N ALA A 197 0.31 13.28 -20.71
CA ALA A 197 0.65 12.12 -21.53
C ALA A 197 0.65 10.81 -20.73
N LEU A 198 1.26 10.79 -19.54
CA LEU A 198 1.21 9.64 -18.63
C LEU A 198 -0.22 9.29 -18.22
N LEU A 199 -1.02 10.31 -17.89
CA LEU A 199 -2.43 10.10 -17.54
C LEU A 199 -3.23 9.55 -18.72
N GLN A 200 -2.97 10.03 -19.95
CA GLN A 200 -3.63 9.49 -21.15
C GLN A 200 -3.23 8.04 -21.42
N GLN A 201 -1.96 7.70 -21.22
CA GLN A 201 -1.50 6.31 -21.32
C GLN A 201 -2.14 5.43 -20.24
N ALA A 202 -2.12 5.87 -18.99
CA ALA A 202 -2.73 5.13 -17.88
C ALA A 202 -4.25 4.95 -18.08
N LEU A 203 -4.95 5.93 -18.67
CA LEU A 203 -6.36 5.80 -19.02
C LEU A 203 -6.62 4.74 -20.09
N GLN A 204 -5.75 4.63 -21.10
CA GLN A 204 -5.87 3.64 -22.16
C GLN A 204 -5.67 2.22 -21.63
N ASP A 205 -4.76 2.06 -20.67
CA ASP A 205 -4.39 0.76 -20.10
C ASP A 205 -5.26 0.37 -18.89
N SER A 206 -5.96 1.32 -18.26
CA SER A 206 -6.82 1.06 -17.11
C SER A 206 -8.07 0.26 -17.48
N SER A 207 -8.57 -0.55 -16.54
CA SER A 207 -9.84 -1.27 -16.67
C SER A 207 -11.09 -0.37 -16.63
N GLY A 208 -10.91 0.95 -16.49
CA GLY A 208 -11.96 1.90 -16.11
C GLY A 208 -12.24 1.96 -14.61
N ASP A 209 -11.45 1.27 -13.78
CA ASP A 209 -11.51 1.36 -12.31
C ASP A 209 -10.60 2.50 -11.79
N PRO A 210 -11.12 3.43 -10.96
CA PRO A 210 -10.31 4.47 -10.32
C PRO A 210 -9.08 3.95 -9.55
N PHE A 211 -9.14 2.75 -8.97
CA PHE A 211 -8.03 2.17 -8.21
C PHE A 211 -6.86 1.79 -9.13
N ASP A 212 -7.16 1.11 -10.23
CA ASP A 212 -6.16 0.76 -11.25
C ASP A 212 -5.51 2.01 -11.81
N LEU A 213 -6.30 3.04 -12.16
CA LEU A 213 -5.77 4.30 -12.68
C LEU A 213 -4.86 4.99 -11.66
N TYR A 214 -5.23 5.00 -10.37
CA TYR A 214 -4.39 5.56 -9.32
C TYR A 214 -3.09 4.77 -9.13
N GLU A 215 -3.14 3.43 -9.17
CA GLU A 215 -1.96 2.57 -9.04
C GLU A 215 -0.99 2.76 -10.23
N MET A 216 -1.51 2.83 -11.46
CA MET A 216 -0.70 3.12 -12.65
C MET A 216 -0.07 4.51 -12.58
N MET A 217 -0.83 5.53 -12.19
CA MET A 217 -0.30 6.90 -12.05
C MET A 217 0.76 7.01 -10.96
N SER A 218 0.50 6.41 -9.80
CA SER A 218 1.41 6.49 -8.66
C SER A 218 2.70 5.68 -8.84
N SER A 219 2.66 4.58 -9.60
CA SER A 219 3.85 3.82 -9.98
C SER A 219 4.66 4.49 -11.10
N ALA A 220 4.01 5.24 -12.00
CA ALA A 220 4.67 5.99 -13.07
C ALA A 220 5.41 7.25 -12.57
N VAL A 221 4.88 7.90 -11.52
CA VAL A 221 5.57 9.05 -10.90
C VAL A 221 6.72 8.54 -10.04
N HIS A 222 7.93 9.03 -10.33
CA HIS A 222 9.17 8.57 -9.72
C HIS A 222 9.13 8.47 -8.19
N ILE A 223 9.91 7.51 -7.68
CA ILE A 223 10.05 7.23 -6.25
C ILE A 223 10.35 8.52 -5.46
N GLY A 224 9.58 8.75 -4.40
CA GLY A 224 9.86 9.77 -3.40
C GLY A 224 9.70 11.24 -3.83
N ASP A 225 9.28 11.53 -5.07
CA ASP A 225 8.87 12.90 -5.42
C ASP A 225 7.43 13.16 -4.95
N SER A 226 7.26 13.20 -3.63
CA SER A 226 5.99 13.52 -2.98
C SER A 226 5.40 14.85 -3.48
N PRO A 227 6.18 15.92 -3.74
CA PRO A 227 5.68 17.11 -4.43
C PRO A 227 5.08 16.83 -5.81
N LEU A 228 5.75 16.04 -6.66
CA LEU A 228 5.23 15.69 -7.99
C LEU A 228 3.98 14.81 -7.92
N ARG A 229 3.91 13.83 -6.99
CA ARG A 229 2.69 13.05 -6.76
C ARG A 229 1.52 13.93 -6.30
N ALA A 230 1.78 14.86 -5.39
CA ALA A 230 0.79 15.84 -4.95
C ALA A 230 0.32 16.72 -6.12
N ALA A 231 1.24 17.20 -6.97
CA ALA A 231 0.92 17.98 -8.16
C ALA A 231 0.09 17.17 -9.17
N ALA A 232 0.42 15.89 -9.38
CA ALA A 232 -0.34 14.99 -10.24
C ALA A 232 -1.78 14.80 -9.74
N ALA A 233 -1.97 14.54 -8.44
CA ALA A 233 -3.29 14.44 -7.83
C ALA A 233 -4.10 15.74 -7.99
N GLN A 234 -3.46 16.90 -7.78
CA GLN A 234 -4.10 18.21 -7.99
C GLN A 234 -4.53 18.42 -9.44
N MET A 235 -3.66 18.10 -10.41
CA MET A 235 -3.96 18.20 -11.83
C MET A 235 -5.14 17.28 -12.21
N MET A 236 -5.14 16.04 -11.74
CA MET A 236 -6.22 15.08 -12.01
C MET A 236 -7.57 15.54 -11.41
N LEU A 237 -7.58 16.18 -10.24
CA LEU A 237 -8.79 16.72 -9.63
C LEU A 237 -9.44 17.85 -10.44
N GLU A 238 -8.67 18.59 -11.25
CA GLU A 238 -9.21 19.63 -12.13
C GLU A 238 -9.88 19.07 -13.40
N SER A 239 -9.63 17.80 -13.72
CA SER A 239 -10.13 17.13 -14.92
C SER A 239 -11.66 17.18 -15.06
N GLN A 240 -12.14 17.18 -16.30
CA GLN A 240 -13.57 17.05 -16.60
C GLN A 240 -14.06 15.60 -16.47
N ASP A 241 -13.17 14.62 -16.58
CA ASP A 241 -13.51 13.20 -16.43
C ASP A 241 -13.74 12.83 -14.96
N ALA A 242 -14.86 12.17 -14.66
CA ALA A 242 -15.19 11.72 -13.32
C ALA A 242 -14.28 10.57 -12.83
N LEU A 243 -13.85 9.67 -13.72
CA LEU A 243 -12.95 8.57 -13.40
C LEU A 243 -11.60 9.09 -12.90
N ILE A 244 -11.05 10.08 -13.61
CA ILE A 244 -9.78 10.73 -13.26
C ILE A 244 -9.87 11.42 -11.90
N ARG A 245 -10.96 12.16 -11.64
CA ARG A 245 -11.19 12.80 -10.34
C ARG A 245 -11.35 11.78 -9.21
N ASP A 246 -12.06 10.68 -9.47
CA ASP A 246 -12.23 9.61 -8.50
C ASP A 246 -10.92 8.91 -8.17
N ALA A 247 -10.05 8.68 -9.16
CA ALA A 247 -8.72 8.12 -8.95
C ALA A 247 -7.85 9.08 -8.13
N ALA A 248 -7.85 10.37 -8.47
CA ALA A 248 -7.10 11.38 -7.74
C ALA A 248 -7.53 11.50 -6.27
N ALA A 249 -8.83 11.33 -5.99
CA ALA A 249 -9.35 11.37 -4.63
C ALA A 249 -8.82 10.23 -3.75
N LEU A 250 -8.28 9.15 -4.32
CA LEU A 250 -7.64 8.07 -3.56
C LEU A 250 -6.30 8.49 -2.94
N ALA A 251 -5.67 9.56 -3.44
CA ALA A 251 -4.41 10.08 -2.91
C ALA A 251 -4.52 10.62 -1.46
N VAL A 252 -5.74 10.77 -0.92
CA VAL A 252 -5.93 11.01 0.53
C VAL A 252 -5.47 9.83 1.39
N LEU A 253 -5.21 8.66 0.79
CA LEU A 253 -4.65 7.47 1.45
C LEU A 253 -3.17 7.24 1.08
N ASP A 254 -2.50 8.20 0.45
CA ASP A 254 -1.09 8.08 0.07
C ASP A 254 -0.20 7.80 1.30
N PRO A 255 0.85 6.95 1.16
CA PRO A 255 1.79 6.70 2.26
C PRO A 255 2.42 7.98 2.83
N ASN A 256 2.68 8.99 1.98
CA ASN A 256 3.32 10.23 2.38
C ASN A 256 2.29 11.29 2.82
N VAL A 257 2.57 11.91 3.98
CA VAL A 257 1.69 12.92 4.61
C VAL A 257 1.50 14.20 3.79
N LEU A 258 2.52 14.64 3.04
CA LEU A 258 2.43 15.80 2.15
C LEU A 258 1.37 15.54 1.07
N VAL A 259 1.44 14.38 0.41
CA VAL A 259 0.51 14.01 -0.67
C VAL A 259 -0.92 13.95 -0.15
N ARG A 260 -1.15 13.32 1.02
CA ARG A 260 -2.47 13.27 1.64
C ARG A 260 -3.03 14.66 1.93
N LYS A 261 -2.24 15.53 2.58
CA LYS A 261 -2.66 16.88 2.96
C LYS A 261 -2.94 17.76 1.75
N GLU A 262 -2.05 17.76 0.76
CA GLU A 262 -2.23 18.54 -0.47
C GLU A 262 -3.45 18.06 -1.27
N THR A 263 -3.69 16.75 -1.32
CA THR A 263 -4.89 16.18 -1.95
C THR A 263 -6.16 16.58 -1.20
N ALA A 264 -6.19 16.48 0.13
CA ALA A 264 -7.34 16.89 0.93
C ALA A 264 -7.67 18.38 0.75
N LEU A 265 -6.65 19.25 0.74
CA LEU A 265 -6.82 20.67 0.48
C LEU A 265 -7.36 20.94 -0.93
N ALA A 266 -6.90 20.21 -1.94
CA ALA A 266 -7.39 20.32 -3.31
C ALA A 266 -8.85 19.87 -3.44
N LEU A 267 -9.22 18.74 -2.82
CA LEU A 267 -10.60 18.26 -2.75
C LEU A 267 -11.51 19.26 -2.03
N LEU A 268 -11.03 19.92 -0.96
CA LEU A 268 -11.81 20.92 -0.24
C LEU A 268 -12.15 22.12 -1.14
N ARG A 269 -11.19 22.58 -1.97
CA ARG A 269 -11.42 23.65 -2.96
C ARG A 269 -12.42 23.26 -4.05
N ARG A 270 -12.61 21.97 -4.30
CA ARG A 270 -13.47 21.41 -5.35
C ARG A 270 -14.57 20.50 -4.79
N CYS A 271 -15.01 20.75 -3.55
CA CYS A 271 -15.98 19.89 -2.87
C CYS A 271 -17.33 19.78 -3.64
N ASP A 272 -17.64 20.78 -4.47
CA ASP A 272 -18.79 20.83 -5.39
C ASP A 272 -18.69 19.87 -6.58
N ARG A 273 -17.48 19.41 -6.95
CA ARG A 273 -17.23 18.53 -8.10
C ARG A 273 -17.02 17.06 -7.72
N LEU A 274 -17.18 16.72 -6.43
CA LEU A 274 -17.10 15.34 -5.95
C LEU A 274 -18.19 14.49 -6.60
N THR A 275 -17.82 13.28 -7.01
CA THR A 275 -18.80 12.28 -7.41
C THR A 275 -19.54 11.74 -6.18
N PRO A 276 -20.76 11.20 -6.34
CA PRO A 276 -21.47 10.48 -5.29
C PRO A 276 -20.64 9.37 -4.63
N THR A 277 -19.85 8.65 -5.43
CA THR A 277 -18.99 7.56 -4.99
C THR A 277 -17.80 8.09 -4.18
N THR A 278 -17.16 9.17 -4.63
CA THR A 278 -16.07 9.81 -3.87
C THR A 278 -16.57 10.38 -2.55
N LEU A 279 -17.75 11.01 -2.50
CA LEU A 279 -18.35 11.42 -1.23
C LEU A 279 -18.56 10.24 -0.28
N ARG A 280 -19.07 9.11 -0.78
CA ARG A 280 -19.20 7.87 0.00
C ARG A 280 -17.85 7.40 0.52
N ARG A 281 -16.80 7.38 -0.32
CA ARG A 281 -15.43 7.00 0.07
C ARG A 281 -14.90 7.93 1.17
N MET A 282 -15.04 9.25 1.04
CA MET A 282 -14.59 10.22 2.05
C MET A 282 -15.23 9.96 3.43
N ILE A 283 -16.53 9.68 3.45
CA ILE A 283 -17.26 9.34 4.69
C ILE A 283 -16.68 8.08 5.36
N LEU A 284 -16.19 7.11 4.57
CA LEU A 284 -15.59 5.89 5.09
C LEU A 284 -14.16 6.12 5.59
N VAL A 285 -13.33 6.75 4.77
CA VAL A 285 -11.88 6.85 5.03
C VAL A 285 -11.52 7.90 6.07
N GLN A 286 -12.39 8.86 6.39
CA GLN A 286 -12.11 9.88 7.42
C GLN A 286 -11.68 9.28 8.78
N HIS A 287 -12.16 8.09 9.11
CA HIS A 287 -11.82 7.40 10.36
C HIS A 287 -10.48 6.66 10.30
N TRP A 288 -9.90 6.51 9.11
CA TRP A 288 -8.60 5.89 8.87
C TRP A 288 -7.47 6.91 8.91
N LEU A 289 -7.79 8.20 8.82
CA LEU A 289 -6.82 9.28 8.84
C LEU A 289 -6.49 9.76 10.27
N PRO A 290 -5.27 10.31 10.48
CA PRO A 290 -4.89 11.03 11.70
C PRO A 290 -5.88 12.14 12.08
N GLU A 291 -5.90 12.56 13.35
CA GLU A 291 -6.89 13.53 13.85
C GLU A 291 -6.87 14.86 13.10
N ASP A 292 -5.69 15.39 12.77
CA ASP A 292 -5.52 16.65 12.04
C ASP A 292 -6.01 16.56 10.58
N GLU A 293 -5.78 15.41 9.93
CA GLU A 293 -6.24 15.14 8.56
C GLU A 293 -7.75 14.82 8.50
N ARG A 294 -8.30 14.20 9.55
CA ARG A 294 -9.73 13.87 9.65
C ARG A 294 -10.61 15.12 9.62
N GLU A 295 -10.20 16.19 10.32
CA GLU A 295 -10.93 17.45 10.31
C GLU A 295 -11.05 18.04 8.90
N LEU A 296 -9.96 17.96 8.11
CA LEU A 296 -9.98 18.38 6.71
C LEU A 296 -10.97 17.56 5.88
N VAL A 297 -10.99 16.23 6.03
CA VAL A 297 -11.95 15.38 5.31
C VAL A 297 -13.39 15.65 5.73
N GLN A 298 -13.64 15.95 7.00
CA GLN A 298 -14.98 16.34 7.47
C GLN A 298 -15.45 17.63 6.79
N LEU A 299 -14.57 18.63 6.62
CA LEU A 299 -14.87 19.86 5.89
C LEU A 299 -15.21 19.58 4.42
N ILE A 300 -14.51 18.65 3.77
CA ILE A 300 -14.80 18.22 2.38
C ILE A 300 -16.21 17.62 2.29
N ILE A 301 -16.54 16.70 3.20
CA ILE A 301 -17.85 16.03 3.26
C ILE A 301 -18.98 17.05 3.43
N ASP A 302 -18.82 17.98 4.38
CA ASP A 302 -19.82 19.00 4.65
C ASP A 302 -19.96 20.00 3.49
N GLY A 303 -18.84 20.37 2.86
CA GLY A 303 -18.83 21.19 1.65
C GLY A 303 -19.58 20.52 0.50
N ALA A 304 -19.29 19.25 0.21
CA ALA A 304 -19.94 18.50 -0.86
C ALA A 304 -21.46 18.38 -0.64
N ARG A 305 -21.89 18.09 0.60
CA ARG A 305 -23.31 18.04 0.96
C ARG A 305 -24.01 19.37 0.79
N LYS A 306 -23.37 20.48 1.21
CA LYS A 306 -23.89 21.84 1.04
C LYS A 306 -24.02 22.21 -0.45
N SER A 307 -23.09 21.73 -1.28
CA SER A 307 -23.13 21.89 -2.74
C SER A 307 -24.13 20.95 -3.44
N GLY A 308 -24.85 20.11 -2.70
CA GLY A 308 -25.89 19.24 -3.24
C GLY A 308 -25.41 17.90 -3.79
N VAL A 309 -24.14 17.52 -3.56
CA VAL A 309 -23.63 16.20 -3.95
C VAL A 309 -24.35 15.13 -3.13
N LYS A 310 -25.08 14.24 -3.82
CA LYS A 310 -25.75 13.11 -3.18
C LYS A 310 -24.75 12.01 -2.92
N CYS A 311 -24.75 11.46 -1.71
CA CYS A 311 -23.94 10.28 -1.41
C CYS A 311 -24.52 9.07 -2.14
N GLU A 312 -23.66 8.32 -2.85
CA GLU A 312 -24.04 7.06 -3.45
C GLU A 312 -24.51 6.07 -2.36
N GLN A 313 -25.55 5.29 -2.63
CA GLN A 313 -25.91 4.18 -1.75
C GLN A 313 -24.98 3.00 -2.01
N TRP A 314 -24.73 2.19 -0.98
CA TRP A 314 -24.03 0.94 -1.19
C TRP A 314 -24.79 0.09 -2.21
N PRO A 315 -24.12 -0.46 -3.24
CA PRO A 315 -24.76 -1.43 -4.10
C PRO A 315 -25.26 -2.54 -3.20
N LEU A 316 -26.58 -2.75 -3.17
CA LEU A 316 -27.19 -3.89 -2.48
C LEU A 316 -26.51 -5.12 -3.07
N GLY A 317 -25.64 -5.76 -2.28
CA GLY A 317 -24.91 -6.93 -2.75
C GLY A 317 -25.91 -7.92 -3.33
N ARG A 318 -25.70 -8.35 -4.57
CA ARG A 318 -26.45 -9.47 -5.17
C ARG A 318 -26.01 -10.78 -4.52
N GLN A 319 -26.14 -10.87 -3.20
CA GLN A 319 -26.10 -12.11 -2.47
C GLN A 319 -27.11 -11.95 -1.34
N SER A 320 -28.29 -12.54 -1.51
CA SER A 320 -29.00 -13.00 -0.33
C SER A 320 -28.04 -14.00 0.33
N LEU A 321 -27.32 -13.58 1.36
CA LEU A 321 -26.78 -14.49 2.33
C LEU A 321 -28.01 -15.17 2.94
N ARG A 322 -28.46 -16.27 2.32
CA ARG A 322 -29.35 -17.21 2.97
C ARG A 322 -28.55 -17.73 4.15
N SER A 323 -28.73 -17.12 5.30
CA SER A 323 -28.32 -17.71 6.55
C SER A 323 -29.08 -19.03 6.65
N THR A 324 -28.42 -20.15 6.35
CA THR A 324 -28.82 -21.43 6.90
C THR A 324 -28.47 -21.37 8.38
N ALA A 325 -29.29 -20.67 9.15
CA ALA A 325 -29.40 -20.94 10.57
C ALA A 325 -30.12 -22.30 10.66
N PRO A 326 -29.50 -23.34 11.23
CA PRO A 326 -30.27 -24.53 11.61
C PRO A 326 -31.33 -24.08 12.63
N ASP A 327 -32.56 -24.56 12.46
CA ASP A 327 -33.69 -24.30 13.35
C ASP A 327 -33.28 -24.50 14.81
N LEU A 328 -32.96 -23.40 15.49
CA LEU A 328 -32.84 -23.37 16.93
C LEU A 328 -34.27 -23.36 17.46
N MET A 329 -34.70 -24.57 17.84
CA MET A 329 -35.81 -24.91 18.73
C MET A 329 -36.65 -23.72 19.20
N GLU A 330 -37.92 -23.73 18.80
CA GLU A 330 -38.96 -22.90 19.39
C GLU A 330 -38.91 -22.99 20.93
N PRO A 331 -38.98 -21.88 21.66
CA PRO A 331 -39.12 -21.93 23.09
C PRO A 331 -40.49 -22.50 23.44
N GLU A 332 -40.52 -23.74 23.95
CA GLU A 332 -41.70 -24.30 24.58
C GLU A 332 -42.22 -23.31 25.64
N ARG A 333 -43.45 -22.88 25.42
CA ARG A 333 -44.21 -22.06 26.36
C ARG A 333 -44.34 -22.84 27.66
N ARG A 334 -43.83 -22.31 28.78
CA ARG A 334 -44.26 -22.78 30.11
C ARG A 334 -45.76 -22.50 30.24
N PRO A 335 -46.59 -23.51 30.54
CA PRO A 335 -47.95 -23.26 31.01
C PRO A 335 -47.89 -22.58 32.38
N THR A 336 -48.91 -21.76 32.61
CA THR A 336 -49.24 -20.94 33.79
C THR A 336 -48.88 -21.51 35.15
#